data_AF-A0A965ECY2-F1
#
_entry.id   AF-A0A965ECY2-F1
#
_cell.length_a   1.000
_cell.length_b   1.000
_cell.length_c   1.000
_cell.angle_alpha   90.00
_cell.angle_beta   90.00
_cell.angle_gamma   90.00
#
_symmetry.space_group_name_H-M   'P 1'
#
loop_
_entity.id
_entity.type
_entity.pdbx_description
1 polymer ?
#
loop_
_entity_poly.entity_id
_entity_poly.type
_entity_poly.pdbx_seq_one_letter_code
_entity_poly.pdbx_strand_id
1 'polypeptide(L)'
;PAKVLKEYHKKLDGRPALKAASVSSDLFIGAENLNMLSELKSKNELIGDVIALLQSPAKNVISALQSGKHTVAGLVKSLEERASKQ
;
A
#
# COMPACT_ATOMS: atom_id res chain seq x y z
N PRO A 1 -17.63 -1.08 7.06
CA PRO A 1 -19.02 -1.61 7.03
C PRO A 1 -19.38 -2.33 5.71
N ALA A 2 -19.20 -1.70 4.54
CA ALA A 2 -19.53 -2.30 3.25
C ALA A 2 -18.73 -3.59 2.93
N LYS A 3 -17.44 -3.65 3.30
CA LYS A 3 -16.61 -4.87 3.20
C LYS A 3 -17.27 -6.07 3.89
N VAL A 4 -17.70 -5.88 5.13
CA VAL A 4 -18.39 -6.90 5.93
C VAL A 4 -19.70 -7.33 5.28
N LEU A 5 -20.49 -6.38 4.76
CA LEU A 5 -21.74 -6.69 4.09
C LEU A 5 -21.53 -7.51 2.80
N LYS A 6 -20.48 -7.21 2.02
CA LYS A 6 -20.06 -8.00 0.84
C LYS A 6 -19.67 -9.43 1.22
N GLU A 7 -19.04 -9.64 2.38
CA GLU A 7 -18.72 -10.98 2.89
C GLU A 7 -19.97 -11.77 3.31
N TYR A 8 -20.93 -11.12 3.98
CA TYR A 8 -22.21 -11.78 4.32
C TYR A 8 -23.04 -12.11 3.08
N HIS A 9 -23.05 -11.23 2.08
CA HIS A 9 -23.76 -11.45 0.82
C HIS A 9 -23.30 -12.74 0.10
N LYS A 10 -22.00 -13.05 0.18
CA LYS A 10 -21.42 -14.30 -0.36
C LYS A 10 -21.77 -15.53 0.46
N LYS A 11 -21.98 -15.40 1.77
CA LYS A 11 -22.21 -16.52 2.69
C LYS A 11 -23.68 -16.89 2.86
N LEU A 12 -24.60 -15.95 2.59
CA LEU A 12 -26.01 -16.05 2.94
C LEU A 12 -26.94 -15.75 1.75
N ASP A 13 -26.57 -16.20 0.54
CA ASP A 13 -27.38 -16.07 -0.69
C ASP A 13 -27.96 -14.67 -0.90
N GLY A 14 -27.11 -13.65 -0.87
CA GLY A 14 -27.53 -12.29 -1.21
C GLY A 14 -28.30 -11.55 -0.12
N ARG A 15 -28.30 -12.04 1.12
CA ARG A 15 -28.87 -11.34 2.28
C ARG A 15 -27.83 -11.11 3.37
N PRO A 16 -27.73 -9.92 3.99
CA PRO A 16 -28.59 -8.75 3.81
C PRO A 16 -28.29 -7.99 2.50
N ALA A 17 -29.33 -7.38 1.92
CA ALA A 17 -29.21 -6.54 0.75
C ALA A 17 -28.92 -5.08 1.14
N LEU A 18 -27.99 -4.45 0.42
CA LEU A 18 -27.76 -3.02 0.53
C LEU A 18 -28.86 -2.27 -0.23
N LYS A 19 -29.65 -1.45 0.48
CA LYS A 19 -30.68 -0.59 -0.14
C LYS A 19 -30.14 0.80 -0.46
N ALA A 20 -29.44 1.41 0.49
CA ALA A 20 -28.78 2.69 0.32
C ALA A 20 -27.62 2.84 1.32
N ALA A 21 -26.65 3.66 0.97
CA ALA A 21 -25.57 4.11 1.84
C ALA A 21 -25.36 5.62 1.66
N SER A 22 -25.06 6.31 2.75
CA SER A 22 -24.66 7.72 2.74
C SER A 22 -23.21 7.81 3.18
N VAL A 23 -22.35 8.41 2.36
CA VAL A 23 -20.92 8.57 2.67
C VAL A 23 -20.51 10.02 2.43
N SER A 24 -20.04 10.68 3.49
CA SER A 24 -19.70 12.11 3.51
C SER A 24 -20.89 12.99 3.12
N SER A 25 -21.16 13.16 1.82
CA SER A 25 -22.28 13.92 1.27
C SER A 25 -22.94 13.25 0.07
N ASP A 26 -22.41 12.10 -0.36
CA ASP A 26 -22.92 11.36 -1.50
C ASP A 26 -23.89 10.26 -1.04
N LEU A 27 -24.97 10.09 -1.79
CA LEU A 27 -25.98 9.06 -1.57
C LEU A 27 -25.84 7.98 -2.64
N PHE A 28 -25.56 6.76 -2.19
CA PHE A 28 -25.45 5.58 -3.03
C PHE A 28 -26.70 4.72 -2.84
N ILE A 29 -27.54 4.64 -3.85
CA ILE A 29 -28.79 3.86 -3.82
C ILE A 29 -28.57 2.57 -4.60
N GLY A 30 -29.10 1.45 -4.10
CA GLY A 30 -29.03 0.17 -4.78
C GLY A 30 -27.86 -0.73 -4.36
N ALA A 31 -28.01 -2.03 -4.63
CA ALA A 31 -27.05 -3.06 -4.25
C ALA A 31 -25.81 -3.09 -5.15
N GLU A 32 -25.91 -2.54 -6.37
CA GLU A 32 -24.83 -2.41 -7.33
C GLU A 32 -23.64 -1.59 -6.79
N ASN A 33 -23.94 -0.63 -5.91
CA ASN A 33 -22.94 0.25 -5.30
C ASN A 33 -22.16 -0.43 -4.18
N LEU A 34 -22.58 -1.63 -3.72
CA LEU A 34 -21.92 -2.35 -2.63
C LEU A 34 -20.46 -2.68 -2.95
N ASN A 35 -20.14 -3.01 -4.21
CA ASN A 35 -18.77 -3.31 -4.61
C ASN A 35 -17.86 -2.08 -4.48
N MET A 36 -18.29 -0.95 -5.06
CA MET A 36 -17.57 0.33 -4.97
C MET A 36 -17.39 0.76 -3.50
N LEU A 37 -18.46 0.68 -2.70
CA LEU A 37 -18.42 1.04 -1.28
C LEU A 37 -17.51 0.12 -0.45
N SER A 38 -17.36 -1.15 -0.84
CA SER A 38 -16.44 -2.09 -0.19
C SER A 38 -14.97 -1.77 -0.48
N GLU A 39 -14.69 -1.15 -1.61
CA GLU A 39 -13.34 -0.82 -2.06
C GLU A 39 -12.93 0.61 -1.69
N LEU A 40 -13.89 1.43 -1.25
CA LEU A 40 -13.64 2.79 -0.77
C LEU A 40 -12.61 2.78 0.37
N LYS A 41 -11.48 3.44 0.12
CA LYS A 41 -10.41 3.62 1.10
C LYS A 41 -10.83 4.65 2.16
N SER A 42 -10.40 4.42 3.40
CA SER A 42 -10.53 5.41 4.47
C SER A 42 -9.61 6.61 4.23
N LYS A 43 -9.91 7.74 4.89
CA LYS A 43 -9.05 8.94 4.83
C LYS A 43 -7.60 8.64 5.24
N ASN A 44 -7.41 7.80 6.25
CA ASN A 44 -6.08 7.42 6.73
C ASN A 44 -5.31 6.56 5.72
N GLU A 45 -5.99 5.63 5.04
CA GLU A 45 -5.37 4.84 3.96
C GLU A 45 -4.96 5.75 2.79
N LEU A 46 -5.80 6.71 2.40
CA LEU A 46 -5.47 7.68 1.34
C LEU A 46 -4.29 8.58 1.74
N ILE A 47 -4.25 9.06 2.98
CA ILE A 47 -3.11 9.82 3.51
C ILE A 47 -1.85 8.96 3.50
N GLY A 48 -1.96 7.68 3.88
CA GLY A 48 -0.85 6.72 3.82
C GLY A 48 -0.32 6.53 2.40
N ASP A 49 -1.20 6.39 1.41
CA ASP A 49 -0.83 6.28 0.00
C ASP A 49 -0.11 7.55 -0.49
N VAL A 50 -0.59 8.74 -0.11
CA VAL A 50 0.07 10.01 -0.46
C VAL A 50 1.44 10.12 0.20
N ILE A 51 1.58 9.78 1.48
CA ILE A 51 2.86 9.78 2.19
C ILE A 51 3.82 8.77 1.53
N ALA A 52 3.33 7.58 1.19
CA ALA A 52 4.14 6.56 0.52
C ALA A 52 4.61 7.02 -0.87
N LEU A 53 3.74 7.66 -1.65
CA LEU A 53 4.08 8.26 -2.94
C LEU A 53 5.14 9.36 -2.79
N LEU A 54 4.99 10.24 -1.81
CA LEU A 54 5.97 11.31 -1.54
C LEU A 54 7.32 10.75 -1.06
N GLN A 55 7.31 9.66 -0.29
CA GLN A 55 8.53 9.04 0.25
C GLN A 55 9.24 8.10 -0.72
N SER A 56 8.54 7.56 -1.74
CA SER A 56 9.10 6.62 -2.71
C SER A 56 10.40 7.14 -3.37
N PRO A 57 10.43 8.36 -3.94
CA PRO A 57 11.64 8.89 -4.56
C PRO A 57 12.78 9.10 -3.56
N ALA A 58 12.48 9.63 -2.36
CA ALA A 58 13.48 9.86 -1.32
C ALA A 58 14.12 8.54 -0.85
N LYS A 59 13.30 7.50 -0.64
CA LYS A 59 13.78 6.16 -0.29
C LYS A 59 14.65 5.56 -1.39
N ASN A 60 14.25 5.70 -2.66
CA ASN A 60 15.02 5.19 -3.79
C ASN A 60 16.41 5.86 -3.89
N VAL A 61 16.48 7.17 -3.67
CA VAL A 61 17.75 7.91 -3.68
C VAL A 61 18.64 7.52 -2.50
N ILE A 62 18.11 7.45 -1.28
CA ILE A 62 18.88 7.04 -0.10
C ILE A 62 19.41 5.61 -0.26
N SER A 63 18.58 4.70 -0.79
CA SER A 63 18.98 3.32 -1.04
C SER A 63 20.11 3.24 -2.07
N ALA A 64 20.03 4.01 -3.16
CA ALA A 64 21.09 4.09 -4.17
C ALA A 64 22.40 4.70 -3.62
N LEU A 65 22.31 5.68 -2.72
CA LEU A 65 23.49 6.29 -2.09
C LEU A 65 24.20 5.32 -1.13
N GLN A 66 23.42 4.60 -0.31
CA GLN A 66 23.95 3.62 0.63
C GLN A 66 24.57 2.42 -0.09
N SER A 67 23.96 1.93 -1.17
CA SER A 67 24.52 0.83 -1.96
C SER A 67 25.89 1.18 -2.53
N GLY A 68 26.06 2.39 -3.06
CA GLY A 68 27.36 2.88 -3.53
C GLY A 68 28.43 2.88 -2.44
N LYS A 69 28.10 3.33 -1.22
CA LYS A 69 29.01 3.27 -0.06
C LYS A 69 29.43 1.84 0.27
N HIS A 70 28.49 0.90 0.30
CA HIS A 70 28.76 -0.50 0.62
C HIS A 70 29.59 -1.19 -0.46
N THR A 71 29.33 -0.93 -1.74
CA THR A 71 30.12 -1.46 -2.85
C THR A 71 31.57 -0.97 -2.79
N VAL A 72 31.78 0.32 -2.60
CA VAL A 72 33.14 0.89 -2.51
C VAL A 72 33.88 0.33 -1.30
N ALA A 73 33.26 0.29 -0.12
CA ALA A 73 33.87 -0.27 1.08
C ALA A 73 34.20 -1.77 0.93
N GLY A 74 33.32 -2.55 0.29
CA GLY A 74 33.54 -3.96 0.01
C GLY A 74 34.71 -4.18 -0.96
N LEU A 75 34.79 -3.39 -2.03
CA LEU A 75 35.90 -3.46 -2.98
C LEU A 75 37.24 -3.09 -2.33
N VAL A 76 37.29 -2.03 -1.52
CA VAL A 76 38.51 -1.64 -0.79
C VAL A 76 38.96 -2.76 0.14
N LYS A 77 38.03 -3.37 0.88
CA LYS A 77 38.33 -4.50 1.77
C LYS A 77 38.84 -5.73 0.99
N SER A 78 38.24 -6.04 -0.16
CA SER A 78 38.70 -7.15 -1.01
C SER A 78 40.08 -6.90 -1.62
N LEU A 79 40.43 -5.64 -1.93
CA LEU A 79 41.76 -5.27 -2.39
C LEU A 79 42.81 -5.39 -1.26
N GLU A 80 42.46 -4.97 -0.04
CA GLU A 80 43.29 -5.11 1.16
C GLU A 80 43.55 -6.59 1.51
N GLU A 81 42.53 -7.45 1.46
CA GLU A 81 42.65 -8.90 1.67
C GLU A 81 43.50 -9.60 0.60
N ARG A 82 43.53 -9.08 -0.64
CA ARG A 82 44.42 -9.58 -1.70
C ARG A 82 45.86 -9.11 -1.50
N ALA A 83 46.07 -7.85 -1.16
CA ALA A 83 47.40 -7.28 -0.94
C ALA A 83 48.09 -7.87 0.30
N SER A 84 47.33 -8.22 1.33
CA SER A 84 47.84 -8.81 2.58
C SER A 84 48.10 -10.33 2.50
N LYS A 85 47.53 -11.02 1.51
CA LYS A 85 47.80 -12.45 1.22
C LYS A 85 48.93 -12.68 0.20
N GLN A 86 49.59 -11.61 -0.26
CA GLN A 86 50.67 -11.66 -1.24
C GLN A 86 52.04 -11.45 -0.58
#